data_AF-A0A836UGM5-F1
#
_entry.id   AF-A0A836UGM5-F1
#
_cell.length_a   1.000
_cell.length_b   1.000
_cell.length_c   1.000
_cell.angle_alpha   90.00
_cell.angle_beta   90.00
_cell.angle_gamma   90.00
#
_symmetry.space_group_name_H-M   'P 1'
#
loop_
_entity.id
_entity.type
_entity.pdbx_description
1 polymer ?
#
loop_
_entity_poly.entity_id
_entity_poly.type
_entity_poly.pdbx_seq_one_letter_code
_entity_poly.pdbx_strand_id
1 'polypeptide(L)'
;MRFNGICLSSNRIKDRCAFYIAILQSEPSGDENWWSDFDGLPGSRFTICSAQGMEEMAPDGMSNSGTGGYTIKLEVDDVDVEYERLQTLGVAIVKPRPPSKSTPASTPALTAAWTPTYSRDEAPHHRDLAQRQLG
;
A
#
# COMPACT_ATOMS: atom_id res chain seq x y z
N MET A 1 -14.02 9.23 17.88
CA MET A 1 -13.72 8.70 16.53
C MET A 1 -12.86 7.46 16.69
N ARG A 2 -13.05 6.43 15.86
CA ARG A 2 -12.27 5.17 15.89
C ARG A 2 -11.81 4.85 14.47
N PHE A 3 -10.54 4.51 14.29
CA PHE A 3 -10.03 4.05 12.99
C PHE A 3 -10.69 2.73 12.63
N ASN A 4 -11.22 2.61 11.41
CA ASN A 4 -11.91 1.40 10.95
C ASN A 4 -11.02 0.54 10.06
N GLY A 5 -10.24 1.16 9.18
CA GLY A 5 -9.49 0.43 8.18
C GLY A 5 -8.99 1.30 7.04
N ILE A 6 -8.43 0.63 6.03
CA ILE A 6 -7.93 1.24 4.80
C ILE A 6 -8.76 0.70 3.65
N CYS A 7 -9.15 1.60 2.74
CA CYS A 7 -9.79 1.24 1.48
C CYS A 7 -8.88 1.63 0.32
N LEU A 8 -8.63 0.68 -0.59
CA LEU A 8 -7.87 0.91 -1.82
C LEU A 8 -8.82 1.04 -2.99
N SER A 9 -8.73 2.17 -3.70
CA SER A 9 -9.40 2.32 -4.99
C SER A 9 -8.55 1.73 -6.11
N SER A 10 -9.14 0.87 -6.93
CA SER A 10 -8.47 0.26 -8.08
C SER A 10 -9.49 -0.13 -9.15
N ASN A 11 -9.16 0.09 -10.43
CA ASN A 11 -9.97 -0.44 -11.54
C ASN A 11 -9.64 -1.90 -11.87
N ARG A 12 -8.64 -2.49 -11.19
CA ARG A 12 -8.19 -3.88 -11.38
C ARG A 12 -8.57 -4.72 -10.15
N ILE A 13 -9.86 -4.79 -9.82
CA ILE A 13 -10.35 -5.43 -8.59
C ILE A 13 -9.90 -6.88 -8.51
N LYS A 14 -10.20 -7.69 -9.52
CA LYS A 14 -9.87 -9.13 -9.54
C LYS A 14 -8.38 -9.41 -9.35
N ASP A 15 -7.52 -8.70 -10.09
CA ASP A 15 -6.07 -8.86 -9.97
C ASP A 15 -5.56 -8.46 -8.57
N ARG A 16 -6.14 -7.40 -7.98
CA ARG A 16 -5.76 -6.95 -6.65
C ARG A 16 -6.28 -7.90 -5.58
N CYS A 17 -7.49 -8.40 -5.72
CA CYS A 17 -8.04 -9.40 -4.81
C CYS A 17 -7.23 -10.68 -4.84
N ALA A 18 -6.94 -11.23 -6.03
CA ALA A 18 -6.09 -12.41 -6.16
C ALA A 18 -4.70 -12.22 -5.51
N PHE A 19 -4.11 -11.04 -5.70
CA PHE A 19 -2.86 -10.68 -5.04
C PHE A 19 -3.01 -10.67 -3.51
N TYR A 20 -3.98 -9.92 -2.97
CA TYR A 20 -4.13 -9.78 -1.52
C TYR A 20 -4.67 -11.04 -0.84
N ILE A 21 -5.39 -11.92 -1.54
CA ILE A 21 -5.68 -13.28 -1.07
C ILE A 21 -4.38 -14.05 -0.85
N ALA A 22 -3.46 -14.02 -1.83
CA ALA A 22 -2.18 -14.70 -1.70
C ALA A 22 -1.29 -14.11 -0.59
N ILE A 23 -1.32 -12.79 -0.39
CA ILE A 23 -0.55 -12.11 0.66
C ILE A 23 -1.17 -12.34 2.04
N LEU A 24 -2.45 -12.00 2.21
CA LEU A 24 -3.14 -12.00 3.52
C LEU A 24 -3.65 -13.37 3.93
N GLN A 25 -3.67 -14.34 3.01
CA GLN A 25 -4.17 -15.70 3.23
C GLN A 25 -5.60 -15.72 3.82
N SER A 26 -6.41 -14.73 3.44
CA SER A 26 -7.77 -14.53 3.89
C SER A 26 -8.69 -14.44 2.68
N GLU A 27 -9.82 -15.13 2.75
CA GLU A 27 -10.90 -15.00 1.79
C GLU A 27 -11.60 -13.65 2.01
N PRO A 28 -11.80 -12.84 0.96
CA PRO A 28 -12.59 -11.63 1.05
C PRO A 28 -14.09 -11.96 1.01
N SER A 29 -14.92 -11.04 1.49
CA SER A 29 -16.35 -11.00 1.22
C SER A 29 -16.65 -9.93 0.17
N GLY A 30 -17.77 -10.07 -0.54
CA GLY A 30 -18.31 -9.01 -1.40
C GLY A 30 -18.59 -9.40 -2.85
N ASP A 31 -18.63 -8.39 -3.73
CA ASP A 31 -18.89 -8.53 -5.17
C ASP A 31 -17.63 -8.18 -5.95
N GLU A 32 -16.93 -9.21 -6.41
CA GLU A 32 -15.65 -9.15 -7.12
C GLU A 32 -15.64 -8.23 -8.36
N ASN A 33 -16.79 -7.77 -8.82
CA ASN A 33 -16.88 -6.81 -9.91
C ASN A 33 -16.56 -5.38 -9.48
N TRP A 34 -16.81 -5.00 -8.22
CA TRP A 34 -16.63 -3.62 -7.77
C TRP A 34 -16.17 -3.43 -6.32
N TRP A 35 -16.28 -4.43 -5.43
CA TRP A 35 -15.77 -4.36 -4.06
C TRP A 35 -15.36 -5.71 -3.46
N SER A 36 -14.38 -5.70 -2.57
CA SER A 36 -13.97 -6.86 -1.79
C SER A 36 -13.42 -6.44 -0.43
N ASP A 37 -13.97 -7.03 0.63
CA ASP A 37 -13.63 -6.74 2.02
C ASP A 37 -12.88 -7.92 2.65
N PHE A 38 -11.67 -7.65 3.14
CA PHE A 38 -10.87 -8.60 3.91
C PHE A 38 -11.16 -8.41 5.40
N ASP A 39 -12.25 -9.03 5.87
CA ASP A 39 -12.71 -8.94 7.27
C ASP A 39 -11.93 -9.85 8.24
N GLY A 40 -11.08 -10.73 7.72
CA GLY A 40 -10.26 -11.64 8.52
C GLY A 40 -9.12 -10.97 9.30
N LEU A 41 -8.88 -9.67 9.09
CA LEU A 41 -7.79 -8.95 9.74
C LEU A 41 -8.20 -8.47 11.15
N PRO A 42 -7.48 -8.87 12.21
CA PRO A 42 -7.82 -8.45 13.57
C PRO A 42 -7.78 -6.93 13.73
N GLY A 43 -8.90 -6.35 14.18
CA GLY A 43 -8.97 -4.94 14.58
C GLY A 43 -8.92 -3.91 13.45
N SER A 44 -8.95 -4.33 12.18
CA SER A 44 -8.99 -3.41 11.04
C SER A 44 -9.69 -4.02 9.84
N ARG A 45 -10.27 -3.18 8.98
CA ARG A 45 -10.77 -3.58 7.68
C ARG A 45 -9.77 -3.23 6.59
N PHE A 46 -9.66 -4.11 5.62
CA PHE A 46 -8.96 -3.83 4.39
C PHE A 46 -9.90 -4.07 3.22
N THR A 47 -10.26 -2.98 2.53
CA THR A 47 -11.23 -2.99 1.44
C THR A 47 -10.52 -2.67 0.14
N ILE A 48 -10.94 -3.31 -0.95
CA ILE A 48 -10.58 -2.94 -2.31
C ILE A 48 -11.87 -2.62 -3.04
N CYS A 49 -11.98 -1.43 -3.63
CA CYS A 49 -13.18 -1.01 -4.35
C CYS A 49 -12.84 -0.32 -5.66
N SER A 50 -13.79 -0.32 -6.59
CA SER A 50 -13.66 0.45 -7.83
C SER A 50 -14.14 1.88 -7.59
N ALA A 51 -13.50 2.84 -8.24
CA ALA A 51 -13.95 4.23 -8.17
C ALA A 51 -15.41 4.38 -8.65
N GLN A 52 -15.78 3.65 -9.70
CA GLN A 52 -17.14 3.62 -10.22
C GLN A 52 -18.13 3.09 -9.17
N GLY A 53 -17.87 1.92 -8.58
CA GLY A 53 -18.77 1.34 -7.58
C GLY A 53 -18.90 2.21 -6.33
N MET A 54 -17.82 2.90 -5.92
CA MET A 54 -17.88 3.87 -4.83
C MET A 54 -18.77 5.07 -5.16
N GLU A 55 -18.67 5.59 -6.38
CA GLU A 55 -19.48 6.73 -6.84
C GLU A 55 -20.97 6.36 -6.99
N GLU A 56 -21.27 5.15 -7.46
CA GLU A 56 -22.63 4.62 -7.54
C GLU A 56 -23.26 4.44 -6.14
N MET A 57 -22.46 4.04 -5.14
CA MET A 57 -22.92 3.88 -3.76
C MET A 57 -23.09 5.23 -3.05
N ALA A 58 -22.14 6.14 -3.25
CA ALA A 58 -22.09 7.43 -2.60
C ALA A 58 -21.73 8.50 -3.63
N PRO A 59 -22.74 9.17 -4.22
CA PRO A 59 -22.51 10.27 -5.15
C PRO A 59 -21.59 11.33 -4.54
N ASP A 60 -20.65 11.82 -5.33
CA ASP A 60 -19.54 12.71 -4.95
C ASP A 60 -18.55 12.12 -3.94
N GLY A 61 -18.64 10.83 -3.62
CA GLY A 61 -17.75 10.15 -2.68
C GLY A 61 -16.30 10.07 -3.16
N MET A 62 -16.10 10.06 -4.48
CA MET A 62 -14.77 10.09 -5.10
C MET A 62 -14.32 11.50 -5.48
N SER A 63 -15.17 12.52 -5.31
CA SER A 63 -14.82 13.92 -5.60
C SER A 63 -13.68 14.37 -4.69
N ASN A 64 -12.59 14.86 -5.29
CA ASN A 64 -11.32 15.19 -4.64
C ASN A 64 -10.53 13.99 -4.07
N SER A 65 -10.84 12.76 -4.48
CA SER A 65 -9.94 11.63 -4.22
C SER A 65 -8.59 11.87 -4.90
N GLY A 66 -7.52 11.84 -4.11
CA GLY A 66 -6.16 12.03 -4.58
C GLY A 66 -5.47 10.69 -4.84
N THR A 67 -4.47 10.70 -5.72
CA THR A 67 -3.50 9.60 -5.85
C THR A 67 -2.29 9.89 -4.98
N GLY A 68 -1.84 8.92 -4.18
CA GLY A 68 -0.69 9.08 -3.31
C GLY A 68 -0.05 7.76 -2.92
N GLY A 69 1.20 7.84 -2.45
CA GLY A 69 1.89 6.71 -1.86
C GLY A 69 1.47 6.50 -0.41
N TYR A 70 1.20 5.27 -0.04
CA TYR A 70 0.99 4.86 1.35
C TYR A 70 1.73 3.55 1.60
N THR A 71 1.97 3.23 2.88
CA THR A 71 2.54 1.95 3.28
C THR A 71 1.55 1.23 4.19
N ILE A 72 1.20 0.00 3.84
CA ILE A 72 0.50 -0.92 4.74
C ILE A 72 1.56 -1.74 5.46
N LYS A 73 1.45 -1.83 6.78
CA LYS A 73 2.34 -2.64 7.62
C LYS A 73 1.55 -3.83 8.13
N LEU A 74 2.12 -5.02 7.94
CA LEU A 74 1.58 -6.27 8.43
C LEU A 74 2.52 -6.80 9.50
N GLU A 75 1.97 -7.15 10.65
CA GLU A 75 2.69 -7.88 11.69
C GLU A 75 2.61 -9.36 11.36
N VAL A 76 3.74 -10.05 11.46
CA VAL A 76 3.86 -11.48 11.17
C VAL A 76 4.72 -12.12 12.25
N ASP A 77 4.45 -13.39 12.55
CA ASP A 77 5.15 -14.13 13.61
C ASP A 77 6.66 -14.26 13.32
N ASP A 78 7.01 -14.52 12.06
CA ASP A 78 8.39 -14.65 11.61
C ASP A 78 8.58 -13.98 10.23
N VAL A 79 9.34 -12.88 10.23
CA VAL A 79 9.64 -12.09 9.03
C VAL A 79 10.50 -12.86 8.03
N ASP A 80 11.35 -13.77 8.49
CA ASP A 80 12.26 -14.52 7.63
C ASP A 80 11.50 -15.58 6.83
N VAL A 81 10.59 -16.30 7.50
CA VAL A 81 9.67 -17.25 6.87
C VAL A 81 8.76 -16.54 5.88
N GLU A 82 8.19 -15.40 6.27
CA GLU A 82 7.30 -14.64 5.41
C GLU A 82 8.03 -14.09 4.17
N TYR A 83 9.27 -13.62 4.35
CA TYR A 83 10.11 -13.17 3.24
C TYR A 83 10.37 -14.27 2.20
N GLU A 84 10.62 -15.50 2.63
CA GLU A 84 10.82 -16.66 1.74
C GLU A 84 9.52 -17.06 1.02
N ARG A 85 8.38 -17.01 1.73
CA ARG A 85 7.06 -17.24 1.16
C ARG A 85 6.75 -16.22 0.07
N LEU A 86 6.93 -14.93 0.35
CA LEU A 86 6.68 -13.84 -0.59
C LEU A 86 7.58 -13.92 -1.84
N GLN A 87 8.85 -14.30 -1.67
CA GLN A 87 9.73 -14.56 -2.82
C GLN A 87 9.23 -15.72 -3.68
N THR A 88 8.79 -16.82 -3.06
CA THR A 88 8.24 -17.99 -3.77
C THR A 88 6.97 -17.63 -4.56
N LEU A 89 6.17 -16.70 -4.04
CA LEU A 89 4.99 -16.15 -4.73
C LEU A 89 5.34 -15.17 -5.86
N GLY A 90 6.62 -14.85 -6.08
CA GLY A 90 7.05 -13.88 -7.09
C GLY A 90 6.70 -12.43 -6.75
N VAL A 91 6.50 -12.12 -5.47
CA VAL A 91 6.23 -10.75 -5.01
C VAL A 91 7.50 -9.92 -5.16
N ALA A 92 7.37 -8.71 -5.70
CA ALA A 92 8.49 -7.80 -5.85
C ALA A 92 8.99 -7.32 -4.48
N ILE A 93 10.21 -7.74 -4.12
CA ILE A 93 10.89 -7.30 -2.91
C ILE A 93 11.70 -6.03 -3.23
N VAL A 94 11.19 -4.88 -2.79
CA VAL A 94 11.84 -3.57 -3.02
C VAL A 94 13.03 -3.34 -2.11
N LYS A 95 12.94 -3.78 -0.85
CA LYS A 95 14.02 -3.68 0.13
C LYS A 95 14.41 -5.09 0.57
N PRO A 96 15.59 -5.60 0.14
CA PRO A 96 16.05 -6.91 0.57
C PRO A 96 16.27 -6.92 2.08
N ARG A 97 16.16 -8.11 2.69
CA ARG A 97 16.45 -8.28 4.13
C ARG A 97 17.88 -7.82 4.44
N PRO A 98 18.11 -7.14 5.59
CA PRO A 98 19.46 -7.00 6.10
C PRO A 98 20.05 -8.40 6.40
N PRO A 99 21.37 -8.60 6.25
CA PRO A 99 21.99 -9.89 6.53
C PRO A 99 21.72 -10.33 7.97
N SER A 100 21.44 -11.63 8.16
CA SER A 100 21.22 -12.18 9.50
C SER A 100 22.46 -11.95 10.37
N LYS A 101 22.27 -11.63 11.65
CA LYS A 101 23.37 -11.46 12.62
C LYS A 101 24.21 -12.73 12.83
N SER A 102 23.79 -13.87 12.27
CA SER A 102 24.44 -15.18 12.39
C SER A 102 25.29 -15.58 11.18
N THR A 103 25.34 -14.77 10.12
CA THR A 103 26.24 -15.02 8.99
C THR A 103 27.59 -14.34 9.26
N PRO A 104 28.72 -15.06 9.42
CA PRO A 104 30.02 -14.42 9.47
C PRO A 104 30.25 -13.71 8.13
N ALA A 105 30.37 -12.39 8.19
CA ALA A 105 30.59 -11.55 7.01
C ALA A 105 31.88 -11.99 6.31
N SER A 106 31.74 -12.68 5.19
CA SER A 106 32.79 -12.69 4.18
C SER A 106 32.68 -11.37 3.42
N THR A 107 33.34 -10.35 3.96
CA THR A 107 33.48 -9.03 3.34
C THR A 107 34.13 -9.16 1.96
N PRO A 108 33.57 -8.53 0.94
CA PRO A 108 34.38 -7.63 0.13
C PRO A 108 33.85 -6.21 0.27
N ALA A 109 34.80 -5.28 0.47
CA ALA A 109 34.52 -3.87 0.60
C ALA A 109 33.89 -3.33 -0.70
N LEU A 110 32.65 -2.86 -0.60
CA LEU A 110 32.06 -1.94 -1.56
C LEU A 110 31.70 -0.66 -0.81
N THR A 111 32.69 0.23 -0.69
CA THR A 111 32.46 1.64 -0.43
C THR A 111 31.86 2.26 -1.69
N ALA A 112 30.54 2.25 -1.79
CA ALA A 112 29.82 3.18 -2.65
C ALA A 112 28.92 4.02 -1.74
N ALA A 113 29.31 5.28 -1.55
CA ALA A 113 28.52 6.25 -0.83
C ALA A 113 27.16 6.39 -1.53
N TRP A 114 26.09 6.00 -0.86
CA TRP A 114 24.73 6.25 -1.32
C TRP A 114 24.43 7.74 -1.10
N THR A 115 24.48 8.53 -2.16
CA THR A 115 23.93 9.89 -2.18
C THR A 115 22.48 9.84 -2.66
N PRO A 116 21.49 10.19 -1.81
CA PRO A 116 20.12 10.36 -2.29
C PRO A 116 20.06 11.61 -3.17
N THR A 117 19.83 11.44 -4.47
CA THR A 117 19.39 12.53 -5.35
C THR A 117 17.92 12.79 -5.06
N TYR A 118 17.65 13.55 -4.00
CA TYR A 118 16.36 14.21 -3.85
C TYR A 118 16.42 15.49 -4.67
N SER A 119 15.82 15.47 -5.87
CA SER A 119 15.54 16.70 -6.60
C SER A 119 14.49 17.48 -5.81
N ARG A 120 14.83 18.68 -5.34
CA ARG A 120 13.90 19.58 -4.63
C ARG A 120 12.91 20.28 -5.55
N ASP A 121 12.93 20.00 -6.85
CA ASP A 121 12.26 20.86 -7.84
C ASP A 121 10.88 20.39 -8.31
N GLU A 122 10.30 19.32 -7.77
CA GLU A 122 8.94 18.93 -8.13
C GLU A 122 7.97 18.89 -6.94
N ALA A 123 7.29 20.04 -6.81
CA ALA A 123 6.02 20.36 -6.14
C ALA A 123 6.10 21.00 -4.72
N PRO A 124 5.25 22.02 -4.40
CA PRO A 124 3.94 22.27 -5.01
C PRO A 124 3.64 23.73 -5.43
N HIS A 125 2.91 23.89 -6.54
CA HIS A 125 2.04 25.05 -6.74
C HIS A 125 0.83 24.95 -5.81
N HIS A 126 1.05 25.14 -4.50
CA HIS A 126 0.01 25.44 -3.51
C HIS A 126 0.29 26.83 -2.93
N ARG A 127 0.14 27.86 -3.77
CA ARG A 127 0.08 29.26 -3.36
C ARG A 127 -0.80 30.04 -4.33
N ASP A 128 -2.11 29.79 -4.33
CA ASP A 128 -3.05 30.82 -4.80
C ASP A 128 -4.53 30.61 -4.41
N LEU A 129 -4.83 30.38 -3.12
CA LEU A 129 -6.23 30.42 -2.63
C LEU A 129 -6.43 31.24 -1.34
N ALA A 130 -5.42 31.99 -0.88
CA ALA A 130 -5.50 32.79 0.34
C ALA A 130 -5.50 34.32 0.12
N GLN A 131 -5.61 34.83 -1.12
CA GLN A 131 -5.58 36.27 -1.39
C GLN A 131 -6.75 36.82 -2.25
N ARG A 132 -7.89 36.13 -2.33
CA ARG A 132 -9.10 36.64 -3.01
C ARG A 132 -10.36 36.68 -2.14
N GLN A 133 -10.23 37.05 -0.86
CA GLN A 133 -11.39 37.35 0.01
C GLN A 133 -11.19 38.59 0.92
N LEU A 134 -10.44 39.59 0.45
CA LEU A 134 -10.53 40.96 0.97
C LEU A 134 -10.42 41.93 -0.20
N GLY A 135 -11.58 42.32 -0.72
CA GLY A 135 -11.78 43.24 -1.84
C GLY A 135 -13.25 43.29 -2.20
#